data_AF-A0A9D7STX8-F1
#
_entry.id   AF-A0A9D7STX8-F1
#
_cell.length_a   1.000
_cell.length_b   1.000
_cell.length_c   1.000
_cell.angle_alpha   90.00
_cell.angle_beta   90.00
_cell.angle_gamma   90.00
#
_symmetry.space_group_name_H-M   'P 1'
#
loop_
_entity.id
_entity.type
_entity.pdbx_description
1 polymer ?
#
loop_
_entity_poly.entity_id
_entity_poly.type
_entity_poly.pdbx_seq_one_letter_code
_entity_poly.pdbx_strand_id
1 'polypeptide(L)'
;MSFLFWFLFILDLLLIILTVGASDFRAGFGASTNFNTWILIVTVISLIASLVTRYYFRQNKLSLLVVAIPVLLLFVMYVFEKRSGVGE
;
A
#
# COMPACT_ATOMS: atom_id res chain seq x y z
N MET A 1 2.00 -19.45 7.19
CA MET A 1 1.19 -18.85 6.09
C MET A 1 0.19 -17.81 6.59
N SER A 2 -0.63 -18.09 7.62
CA SER A 2 -1.64 -17.12 8.10
C SER A 2 -1.03 -15.85 8.74
N PHE A 3 0.02 -15.98 9.54
CA PHE A 3 0.64 -14.86 10.27
C PHE A 3 1.19 -13.78 9.32
N LEU A 4 1.97 -14.16 8.31
CA LEU A 4 2.58 -13.22 7.37
C LEU A 4 1.53 -12.41 6.60
N PHE A 5 0.42 -13.03 6.19
CA PHE A 5 -0.69 -12.29 5.59
C PHE A 5 -1.25 -11.25 6.55
N TRP A 6 -1.53 -11.62 7.80
CA TRP A 6 -2.14 -10.70 8.76
C TRP A 6 -1.18 -9.57 9.11
N PHE A 7 0.12 -9.85 9.19
CA PHE A 7 1.15 -8.84 9.37
C PHE A 7 1.17 -7.83 8.21
N LEU A 8 1.20 -8.31 6.96
CA LEU A 8 1.15 -7.46 5.76
C LEU A 8 -0.16 -6.67 5.68
N PHE A 9 -1.28 -7.31 6.01
CA PHE A 9 -2.59 -6.67 6.02
C PHE A 9 -2.67 -5.52 7.03
N ILE A 10 -2.10 -5.70 8.24
CA ILE A 10 -2.02 -4.64 9.25
C ILE A 10 -1.10 -3.51 8.79
N LEU A 11 0.02 -3.83 8.13
CA LEU A 11 0.90 -2.83 7.54
C LEU A 11 0.21 -2.00 6.45
N ASP A 12 -0.56 -2.64 5.57
CA ASP A 12 -1.34 -1.95 4.54
C ASP A 12 -2.42 -1.04 5.16
N LEU A 13 -3.07 -1.49 6.24
CA LEU A 13 -4.00 -0.67 7.02
C LEU A 13 -3.31 0.57 7.60
N LEU A 14 -2.14 0.40 8.19
CA LEU A 14 -1.34 1.52 8.71
C LEU A 14 -0.92 2.47 7.59
N LEU A 15 -0.52 1.95 6.42
CA LEU A 15 -0.18 2.76 5.26
C LEU A 15 -1.37 3.59 4.78
N ILE A 16 -2.58 3.02 4.75
CA ILE A 16 -3.79 3.78 4.41
C ILE A 16 -3.99 4.92 5.40
N ILE A 17 -3.93 4.65 6.71
CA ILE A 17 -4.13 5.65 7.76
C ILE A 17 -3.09 6.78 7.63
N LEU A 18 -1.81 6.43 7.44
CA LEU A 18 -0.74 7.40 7.28
C LEU A 18 -0.91 8.21 6.00
N THR A 19 -1.34 7.59 4.90
CA THR A 19 -1.53 8.27 3.61
C THR A 19 -2.69 9.25 3.66
N VAL A 20 -3.81 8.88 4.29
CA VAL A 20 -4.96 9.77 4.52
C VAL A 20 -4.58 10.91 5.47
N GLY A 21 -3.94 10.61 6.60
CA GLY A 21 -3.50 11.63 7.54
C GLY A 21 -2.51 12.62 6.91
N ALA A 22 -1.58 12.12 6.08
CA ALA A 22 -0.65 12.96 5.35
C ALA A 22 -1.34 13.78 4.24
N SER A 23 -2.38 13.25 3.58
CA SER A 23 -3.14 14.02 2.58
C SER A 23 -3.92 15.16 3.22
N ASP A 24 -4.55 14.92 4.38
CA ASP A 24 -5.31 15.94 5.11
C ASP A 24 -4.38 17.04 5.63
N PHE A 25 -3.21 16.67 6.13
CA PHE A 25 -2.19 17.63 6.56
C PHE A 25 -1.69 18.47 5.38
N ARG A 26 -1.34 17.86 4.24
CA ARG A 26 -0.85 18.59 3.05
C ARG A 26 -1.92 19.45 2.37
N ALA A 27 -3.18 19.02 2.37
CA ALA A 27 -4.29 19.79 1.82
C ALA A 27 -4.45 21.14 2.54
N GLY A 28 -4.18 21.18 3.85
CA GLY A 28 -4.12 22.43 4.63
C GLY A 28 -3.04 23.42 4.17
N PHE A 29 -2.03 22.97 3.43
CA PHE A 29 -0.92 23.79 2.92
C PHE A 29 -0.96 24.02 1.40
N GLY A 30 -2.04 23.63 0.70
CA GLY A 30 -2.24 23.95 -0.72
C GLY A 30 -1.37 23.16 -1.72
N ALA A 31 -0.72 22.06 -1.29
CA ALA A 31 0.09 21.21 -2.17
C ALA A 31 -0.78 20.21 -2.96
N SER A 32 -0.56 20.08 -4.28
CA SER A 32 -1.36 19.23 -5.16
C SER A 32 -1.23 17.73 -4.84
N THR A 33 -2.36 17.02 -4.88
CA THR A 33 -2.61 15.70 -4.25
C THR A 33 -2.31 14.46 -5.10
N ASN A 34 -1.89 14.62 -6.36
CA ASN A 34 -2.08 13.56 -7.37
C ASN A 34 -1.36 12.23 -7.09
N PHE A 35 -0.15 12.23 -6.54
CA PHE A 35 0.64 11.00 -6.41
C PHE A 35 0.22 10.12 -5.22
N ASN A 36 -0.12 10.73 -4.09
CA ASN A 36 -0.57 10.01 -2.89
C ASN A 36 -1.93 9.31 -3.10
N THR A 37 -2.82 9.93 -3.88
CA THR A 37 -4.15 9.37 -4.18
C THR A 37 -4.06 8.04 -4.93
N TRP A 38 -3.14 7.92 -5.90
CA TRP A 38 -2.97 6.68 -6.65
C TRP A 38 -2.44 5.54 -5.77
N ILE A 39 -1.47 5.82 -4.89
CA ILE A 39 -0.93 4.83 -3.95
C ILE A 39 -2.04 4.35 -3.00
N LEU A 40 -2.88 5.26 -2.51
CA LEU A 40 -4.01 4.93 -1.66
C LEU A 40 -5.02 4.03 -2.37
N ILE A 41 -5.42 4.36 -3.60
CA ILE A 41 -6.36 3.55 -4.39
C ILE A 41 -5.81 2.14 -4.60
N VAL A 42 -4.54 2.01 -5.01
CA VAL A 42 -3.91 0.69 -5.22
C VAL A 42 -3.85 -0.12 -3.94
N THR A 43 -3.54 0.52 -2.80
CA THR A 43 -3.47 -0.15 -1.50
C THR A 43 -4.84 -0.66 -1.07
N VAL A 44 -5.88 0.16 -1.19
CA VAL A 44 -7.27 -0.21 -0.85
C VAL A 44 -7.77 -1.35 -1.74
N ILE A 45 -7.55 -1.28 -3.05
CA ILE A 45 -7.96 -2.34 -3.98
C ILE A 45 -7.22 -3.64 -3.66
N SER A 46 -5.90 -3.57 -3.42
CA SER A 46 -5.10 -4.76 -3.07
C SER A 46 -5.56 -5.39 -1.76
N LEU A 47 -5.91 -4.57 -0.77
CA LEU A 47 -6.40 -5.02 0.52
C LEU A 47 -7.73 -5.78 0.38
N ILE A 48 -8.70 -5.22 -0.36
CA ILE A 48 -9.99 -5.87 -0.64
C ILE A 48 -9.79 -7.14 -1.46
N ALA A 49 -9.01 -7.06 -2.54
CA ALA A 49 -8.72 -8.21 -3.41
C ALA A 49 -8.05 -9.35 -2.62
N SER A 50 -7.13 -9.03 -1.69
CA SER A 50 -6.47 -10.04 -0.87
C SER A 50 -7.46 -10.81 0.02
N LEU A 51 -8.45 -10.13 0.59
CA LEU A 51 -9.52 -10.73 1.39
C LEU A 51 -10.44 -11.60 0.52
N VAL A 52 -10.87 -11.10 -0.63
CA VAL A 52 -11.69 -11.86 -1.58
C VAL A 52 -10.97 -13.13 -2.03
N THR A 53 -9.70 -13.03 -2.40
CA THR A 53 -8.90 -14.17 -2.86
C THR A 53 -8.70 -15.20 -1.74
N ARG A 54 -8.58 -14.72 -0.50
CA ARG A 54 -8.40 -15.59 0.68
C ARG A 54 -9.69 -16.31 1.08
N TYR A 55 -10.82 -15.62 1.15
CA TYR A 55 -12.06 -16.19 1.68
C TYR A 55 -12.96 -16.81 0.60
N TYR A 56 -13.07 -16.19 -0.57
CA TYR A 56 -13.93 -16.67 -1.65
C TYR A 56 -13.23 -17.76 -2.47
N PHE A 57 -12.00 -17.50 -2.93
CA PHE A 57 -11.24 -18.43 -3.77
C PHE A 57 -10.42 -19.47 -2.98
N ARG A 58 -10.31 -19.32 -1.66
CA ARG A 58 -9.52 -20.18 -0.75
C ARG A 58 -8.05 -20.34 -1.18
N GLN A 59 -7.53 -19.41 -2.00
CA GLN A 59 -6.17 -19.46 -2.53
C GLN A 59 -5.21 -18.69 -1.64
N ASN A 60 -4.77 -19.33 -0.56
CA ASN A 60 -3.90 -18.74 0.46
C ASN A 60 -2.56 -18.19 -0.07
N LYS A 61 -2.04 -18.75 -1.18
CA LYS A 61 -0.77 -18.29 -1.79
C LYS A 61 -0.98 -17.02 -2.60
N LEU A 62 -2.04 -16.96 -3.40
CA LEU A 62 -2.37 -15.78 -4.20
C LEU A 62 -2.79 -14.61 -3.32
N SER A 63 -3.58 -14.84 -2.27
CA SER A 63 -3.95 -13.76 -1.33
C SER A 63 -2.73 -13.13 -0.66
N LEU A 64 -1.68 -13.93 -0.38
CA LEU A 64 -0.44 -13.43 0.20
C LEU A 64 0.38 -12.60 -0.80
N LEU A 65 0.39 -12.99 -2.07
CA LEU A 65 1.00 -12.17 -3.12
C LEU A 65 0.26 -10.84 -3.30
N VAL A 66 -1.08 -10.88 -3.30
CA VAL A 66 -1.92 -9.70 -3.50
C VAL A 66 -1.77 -8.71 -2.34
N VAL A 67 -1.76 -9.17 -1.08
CA VAL A 67 -1.53 -8.29 0.08
C VAL A 67 -0.08 -7.77 0.16
N ALA A 68 0.87 -8.40 -0.53
CA ALA A 68 2.25 -7.91 -0.57
C ALA A 68 2.47 -6.81 -1.62
N ILE A 69 1.53 -6.62 -2.57
CA ILE A 69 1.66 -5.66 -3.68
C ILE A 69 1.95 -4.23 -3.17
N PRO A 70 1.20 -3.68 -2.21
CA PRO A 70 1.40 -2.28 -1.81
C PRO A 70 2.77 -2.05 -1.18
N VAL A 71 3.18 -2.96 -0.30
CA VAL A 71 4.50 -2.94 0.34
C VAL A 71 5.63 -3.07 -0.69
N LEU A 72 5.48 -3.98 -1.67
CA LEU A 72 6.45 -4.13 -2.75
C LEU A 72 6.54 -2.87 -3.61
N LEU A 73 5.41 -2.24 -3.91
CA LEU A 73 5.34 -1.04 -4.73
C LEU A 73 6.07 0.14 -4.03
N LEU A 74 5.87 0.31 -2.73
CA LEU A 74 6.61 1.28 -1.92
C LEU A 74 8.10 0.97 -1.86
N PHE A 75 8.48 -0.31 -1.70
CA PHE A 75 9.88 -0.71 -1.69
C PHE A 75 10.56 -0.40 -3.02
N VAL A 76 9.90 -0.70 -4.14
CA VAL A 76 10.37 -0.38 -5.49
C VAL A 76 10.53 1.13 -5.65
N MET A 77 9.53 1.93 -5.25
CA MET A 77 9.62 3.40 -5.27
C MET A 77 10.82 3.91 -4.48
N TYR A 78 10.98 3.45 -3.23
CA TYR A 78 12.11 3.83 -2.38
C TYR A 78 13.46 3.51 -3.02
N VAL A 79 13.60 2.32 -3.62
CA VAL A 79 14.84 1.92 -4.32
C VAL A 79 15.08 2.78 -5.55
N PHE A 80 14.05 3.11 -6.32
CA PHE A 80 14.16 3.98 -7.49
C PHE A 80 14.56 5.40 -7.09
N GLU A 81 13.91 5.98 -6.09
CA GLU A 81 14.18 7.33 -5.60
C GLU A 81 15.60 7.45 -5.03
N LYS A 82 16.04 6.44 -4.27
CA LYS A 82 17.42 6.35 -3.78
C LYS A 82 18.47 6.25 -4.89
N ARG A 83 18.14 5.57 -6.00
CA ARG A 83 19.06 5.43 -7.15
C ARG A 83 19.04 6.62 -8.10
N SER A 84 17.91 7.31 -8.22
CA SER A 84 17.78 8.47 -9.11
C SER A 84 18.41 9.74 -8.53
N GLY A 85 18.81 9.73 -7.25
CA GLY A 85 19.50 10.87 -6.62
C GLY A 85 18.61 12.11 -6.47
N VAL A 86 17.29 11.98 -6.59
CA VAL A 86 16.33 13.11 -6.53
C VAL A 86 16.01 13.52 -5.08
N GLY A 87 16.71 12.94 -4.10
CA GLY A 87 16.50 13.18 -2.66
C GLY A 87 17.63 13.93 -1.95
N GLU A 88 18.64 14.44 -2.66
CA GLU A 88 19.63 15.40 -2.13
C GLU A 88 19.54 16.75 -2.86
#